data_AF-A0A3M3BMY6-F1
#
_entry.id   AF-A0A3M3BMY6-F1
#
_cell.length_a   1.000
_cell.length_b   1.000
_cell.length_c   1.000
_cell.angle_alpha   90.00
_cell.angle_beta   90.00
_cell.angle_gamma   90.00
#
_symmetry.space_group_name_H-M   'P 1'
#
loop_
_entity.id
_entity.type
_entity.pdbx_description
1 polymer ?
#
loop_
_entity_poly.entity_id
_entity_poly.type
_entity_poly.pdbx_seq_one_letter_code
_entity_poly.pdbx_strand_id
1 'polypeptide(L)'
;VIIRRAGDVIPQVVQVVTERRPESARPVQVPQTCPVCGSHVERTQLIKRSKGKETVSEGAVYRCVGRLACGAQLKQAIIHYVSRRAMDIEGLGDKTIEQLVDEKLIGSPADLYKLKYEQIIDLEGFAEISSNKLLKAIADSRQPTLARFIYALGIPDVGEETAKVLARSLASLDRVKQALPEVLTYLPDVGLEVAYEIHSFFEDQHNRNVIDALLGECGLQLQDQGELGAEFAASTTLQGLIDKLHIPSVGPGAAQKLADRFGTLEAVISADWLDMRQALPEKQAKSVRDFFDDSTHAERARAIEAQLKDFGMHWRSEKKTVEGLPLAGQTWVLTGSLERMSRDVAKEKLESLGAKVSGSVSAKTHTVVAGPGAGSKLAKANELGLTVLDEDALLKRLAELGVAVD
;
A
#
# COMPACT_ATOMS: atom_id res chain seq x y z
N VAL A 1 18.62 -36.01 3.99
CA VAL A 1 17.65 -35.25 3.16
C VAL A 1 18.15 -35.17 1.73
N ILE A 2 17.29 -34.96 0.75
CA ILE A 2 17.68 -34.67 -0.64
C ILE A 2 17.67 -33.15 -0.83
N ILE A 3 18.79 -32.62 -1.30
CA ILE A 3 18.99 -31.19 -1.55
C ILE A 3 19.00 -30.99 -3.06
N ARG A 4 18.32 -29.94 -3.52
CA ARG A 4 18.35 -29.50 -4.92
C ARG A 4 18.79 -28.04 -4.95
N ARG A 5 19.59 -27.71 -5.95
CA ARG A 5 19.88 -26.32 -6.31
C ARG A 5 19.04 -25.95 -7.55
N ALA A 6 18.29 -24.86 -7.47
CA ALA A 6 17.58 -24.29 -8.61
C ALA A 6 18.35 -23.04 -9.06
N GLY A 7 19.16 -23.16 -10.11
CA GLY A 7 20.07 -22.10 -10.55
C GLY A 7 21.22 -21.85 -9.58
N ASP A 8 21.73 -20.61 -9.53
CA ASP A 8 22.83 -20.20 -8.64
C ASP A 8 22.39 -19.72 -7.24
N VAL A 9 21.14 -19.96 -6.86
CA VAL A 9 20.51 -19.45 -5.62
C VAL A 9 20.69 -20.44 -4.43
N ILE A 10 20.22 -20.03 -3.24
CA ILE A 10 20.19 -20.80 -1.98
C ILE A 10 19.64 -22.24 -2.23
N PRO A 11 20.37 -23.31 -1.85
CA PRO A 11 19.88 -24.68 -1.99
C PRO A 11 18.62 -24.96 -1.17
N GLN A 12 17.70 -25.78 -1.68
CA GLN A 12 16.47 -26.17 -1.00
C GLN A 12 16.45 -27.65 -0.62
N VAL A 13 15.84 -27.96 0.52
CA VAL A 13 15.52 -29.33 0.93
C VAL A 13 14.24 -29.77 0.20
N VAL A 14 14.34 -30.80 -0.64
CA VAL A 14 13.19 -31.30 -1.42
C VAL A 14 12.40 -32.34 -0.63
N GLN A 15 13.10 -33.28 -0.01
CA GLN A 15 12.47 -34.35 0.77
C GLN A 15 13.41 -34.94 1.81
N VAL A 16 12.82 -35.56 2.82
CA VAL A 16 13.54 -36.37 3.82
C VAL A 16 13.72 -37.77 3.25
N VAL A 17 14.90 -38.37 3.48
CA VAL A 17 15.17 -39.78 3.13
C VAL A 17 14.96 -40.60 4.40
N THR A 18 13.76 -41.13 4.56
CA THR A 18 13.30 -41.76 5.81
C THR A 18 14.06 -43.02 6.16
N GLU A 19 14.52 -43.77 5.15
CA GLU A 19 15.25 -45.03 5.30
C GLU A 19 16.65 -44.83 5.90
N ARG A 20 17.16 -43.60 5.87
CA ARG A 20 18.47 -43.21 6.42
C ARG A 20 18.35 -42.35 7.68
N ARG A 21 17.19 -42.35 8.34
CA ARG A 21 16.99 -41.57 9.57
C ARG A 21 17.76 -42.22 10.72
N PRO A 22 18.75 -41.55 11.32
CA PRO A 22 19.46 -42.09 12.48
C PRO A 22 18.55 -42.10 13.71
N GLU A 23 18.77 -43.05 14.62
CA GLU A 23 18.01 -43.14 15.89
C GLU A 23 18.20 -41.90 16.78
N SER A 24 19.35 -41.22 16.65
CA SER A 24 19.67 -39.99 17.38
C SER A 24 18.98 -38.72 16.84
N ALA A 25 18.16 -38.83 15.79
CA ALA A 25 17.50 -37.68 15.17
C ALA A 25 16.50 -37.00 16.13
N ARG A 26 16.63 -35.68 16.28
CA ARG A 26 15.74 -34.85 17.13
C ARG A 26 14.80 -33.98 16.28
N PRO A 27 13.58 -33.70 16.73
CA PRO A 27 12.71 -32.71 16.10
C PRO A 27 13.36 -31.33 16.09
N VAL A 28 13.19 -30.57 15.00
CA VAL A 28 13.57 -29.16 14.95
C VAL A 28 12.55 -28.36 15.75
N GLN A 29 13.00 -27.69 16.81
CA GLN A 29 12.15 -26.82 17.60
C GLN A 29 12.28 -25.38 17.14
N VAL A 30 11.15 -24.71 16.94
CA VAL A 30 11.13 -23.28 16.69
C VAL A 30 11.49 -22.56 18.00
N PRO A 31 12.46 -21.64 17.99
CA PRO A 31 12.87 -20.95 19.20
C PRO A 31 11.71 -20.12 19.76
N GLN A 32 11.44 -20.25 21.06
CA GLN A 32 10.38 -19.49 21.76
C GLN A 32 10.78 -18.04 22.05
N THR A 33 12.08 -17.76 21.98
CA THR A 33 12.69 -16.45 22.13
C THR A 33 13.56 -16.15 20.93
N CYS A 34 13.62 -14.89 20.54
CA CYS A 34 14.39 -14.45 19.39
C CYS A 34 15.88 -14.64 19.71
N PRO A 35 16.65 -15.31 18.83
CA PRO A 35 18.07 -15.55 19.07
C PRO A 35 18.92 -14.26 19.02
N VAL A 36 18.35 -13.14 18.58
CA VAL A 36 19.03 -11.84 18.49
C VAL A 36 18.73 -10.96 19.70
N CYS A 37 17.47 -10.73 20.01
CA CYS A 37 17.07 -9.77 21.06
C CYS A 37 16.43 -10.40 22.30
N GLY A 38 16.24 -11.73 22.32
CA GLY A 38 15.61 -12.45 23.43
C GLY A 38 14.10 -12.26 23.56
N SER A 39 13.47 -11.37 22.79
CA SER A 39 12.01 -11.16 22.79
C SER A 39 11.25 -12.42 22.39
N HIS A 40 9.98 -12.53 22.78
CA HIS A 40 9.15 -13.66 22.41
C HIS A 40 9.03 -13.83 20.89
N VAL A 41 8.88 -15.09 20.44
CA VAL A 41 8.62 -15.44 19.05
C VAL A 41 7.19 -15.93 18.96
N GLU A 42 6.40 -15.24 18.15
CA GLU A 42 4.99 -15.57 17.95
C GLU A 42 4.76 -16.11 16.54
N ARG A 43 3.85 -17.07 16.42
CA ARG A 43 3.38 -17.51 15.12
C ARG A 43 2.46 -16.45 14.56
N THR A 44 2.75 -15.97 13.35
CA THR A 44 1.97 -14.92 12.68
C THR A 44 0.51 -15.33 12.63
N GLN A 45 -0.38 -14.48 13.13
CA GLN A 45 -1.81 -14.67 12.98
C GLN A 45 -2.25 -14.11 11.63
N LEU A 46 -2.96 -14.93 10.86
CA LEU A 46 -3.64 -14.53 9.64
C LEU A 46 -5.07 -14.18 10.02
N ILE A 47 -5.34 -12.88 10.04
CA ILE A 47 -6.68 -12.37 10.19
C ILE A 47 -7.30 -12.36 8.79
N LYS A 48 -8.51 -12.90 8.66
CA LYS A 48 -9.31 -12.77 7.45
C LYS A 48 -10.59 -12.06 7.82
N ARG A 49 -10.71 -10.81 7.37
CA ARG A 49 -11.92 -10.01 7.53
C ARG A 49 -12.85 -10.23 6.34
N SER A 50 -14.03 -10.75 6.64
CA SER A 50 -15.14 -10.91 5.69
C SER A 50 -16.41 -10.30 6.30
N LYS A 51 -17.45 -10.02 5.50
CA LYS A 51 -18.65 -9.26 5.91
C LYS A 51 -19.20 -9.67 7.29
N GLY A 52 -18.89 -8.89 8.32
CA GLY A 52 -19.35 -9.09 9.71
C GLY A 52 -18.74 -10.29 10.43
N LYS A 53 -17.66 -10.88 9.89
CA LYS A 53 -16.97 -12.02 10.49
C LYS A 53 -15.46 -11.90 10.30
N GLU A 54 -14.77 -11.87 11.44
CA GLU A 54 -13.33 -12.01 11.52
C GLU A 54 -12.98 -13.48 11.78
N THR A 55 -12.08 -14.04 11.00
CA THR A 55 -11.55 -15.39 11.24
C THR A 55 -10.05 -15.29 11.44
N VAL A 56 -9.58 -15.70 12.62
CA VAL A 56 -8.15 -15.76 12.95
C VAL A 56 -7.67 -17.18 12.70
N SER A 57 -6.56 -17.31 11.98
CA SER A 57 -5.90 -18.58 11.70
C SER A 57 -4.40 -18.46 11.90
N GLU A 58 -3.70 -19.56 12.17
CA GLU A 58 -2.25 -19.53 12.30
C GLU A 58 -1.57 -19.54 10.93
N GLY A 59 -0.67 -18.58 10.72
CA GLY A 59 0.17 -18.49 9.53
C GLY A 59 1.35 -19.46 9.56
N ALA A 60 2.08 -19.54 8.45
CA ALA A 60 3.26 -20.41 8.34
C ALA A 60 4.51 -19.81 9.00
N VAL A 61 4.54 -18.51 9.24
CA VAL A 61 5.74 -17.75 9.62
C VAL A 61 5.74 -17.45 11.12
N TYR A 62 6.89 -17.63 11.77
CA TYR A 62 7.14 -17.17 13.13
C TYR A 62 7.91 -15.86 13.09
N ARG A 63 7.52 -14.88 13.91
CA ARG A 63 8.12 -13.55 13.95
C ARG A 63 8.52 -13.17 15.36
N CYS A 64 9.63 -12.46 15.45
CA CYS A 64 10.05 -11.83 16.70
C CYS A 64 9.14 -10.64 17.00
N VAL A 65 8.59 -10.57 18.22
CA VAL A 65 7.74 -9.43 18.65
C VAL A 65 8.56 -8.22 19.10
N GLY A 66 9.89 -8.33 19.14
CA GLY A 66 10.79 -7.26 19.57
C GLY A 66 10.77 -6.02 18.68
N ARG A 67 10.22 -6.11 17.46
CA ARG A 67 10.10 -5.00 16.50
C ARG A 67 11.42 -4.21 16.43
N LEU A 68 11.42 -2.89 16.60
CA LEU A 68 12.61 -2.04 16.49
C LEU A 68 13.57 -2.16 17.68
N ALA A 69 13.16 -2.77 18.81
CA ALA A 69 14.09 -3.17 19.86
C ALA A 69 14.93 -4.40 19.46
N CYS A 70 14.53 -5.12 18.40
CA CYS A 70 15.34 -6.19 17.83
C CYS A 70 16.34 -5.62 16.82
N GLY A 71 17.63 -5.70 17.14
CA GLY A 71 18.70 -5.22 16.25
C GLY A 71 18.64 -5.80 14.83
N ALA A 72 18.20 -7.05 14.65
CA ALA A 72 18.03 -7.63 13.32
C ALA A 72 16.88 -7.00 12.53
N GLN A 73 15.75 -6.68 13.17
CA GLN A 73 14.65 -5.99 12.51
C GLN A 73 14.99 -4.53 12.24
N LEU A 74 15.70 -3.87 13.16
CA LEU A 74 16.21 -2.52 12.96
C LEU A 74 17.15 -2.47 11.74
N LYS A 75 18.15 -3.35 11.67
CA LYS A 75 19.05 -3.46 10.52
C LYS A 75 18.29 -3.61 9.20
N GLN A 76 17.32 -4.53 9.15
CA GLN A 76 16.51 -4.73 7.94
C GLN A 76 15.60 -3.55 7.61
N ALA A 77 15.04 -2.87 8.62
CA ALA A 77 14.24 -1.66 8.42
C ALA A 77 15.10 -0.53 7.83
N ILE A 78 16.32 -0.33 8.33
CA ILE A 78 17.26 0.66 7.78
C ILE A 78 17.70 0.28 6.37
N ILE A 79 18.06 -1.00 6.11
CA ILE A 79 18.42 -1.49 4.77
C ILE A 79 17.29 -1.21 3.77
N HIS A 80 16.05 -1.50 4.16
CA HIS A 80 14.87 -1.20 3.34
C HIS A 80 14.71 0.29 3.09
N TYR A 81 14.78 1.11 4.15
CA TYR A 81 14.64 2.56 4.10
C TYR A 81 15.63 3.20 3.13
N VAL A 82 16.91 2.80 3.16
CA VAL A 82 17.96 3.39 2.31
C VAL A 82 18.00 2.83 0.90
N SER A 83 17.24 1.76 0.62
CA SER A 83 17.30 1.04 -0.65
C SER A 83 16.97 1.94 -1.86
N ARG A 84 17.45 1.53 -3.04
CA ARG A 84 17.28 2.27 -4.31
C ARG A 84 15.84 2.66 -4.64
N ARG A 85 14.86 1.85 -4.21
CA ARG A 85 13.43 2.10 -4.46
C ARG A 85 12.75 2.91 -3.36
N ALA A 86 13.40 3.08 -2.22
CA ALA A 86 12.92 3.81 -1.05
C ALA A 86 13.57 5.20 -0.97
N MET A 87 14.59 5.42 -0.14
CA MET A 87 15.25 6.74 -0.03
C MET A 87 16.48 6.89 -0.93
N ASP A 88 16.96 5.81 -1.55
CA ASP A 88 18.11 5.78 -2.46
C ASP A 88 19.35 6.51 -1.91
N ILE A 89 19.76 6.08 -0.71
CA ILE A 89 20.96 6.62 -0.07
C ILE A 89 22.15 5.74 -0.44
N GLU A 90 22.87 6.16 -1.47
CA GLU A 90 24.10 5.48 -1.89
C GLU A 90 25.18 5.52 -0.79
N GLY A 91 25.97 4.45 -0.69
CA GLY A 91 27.05 4.32 0.29
C GLY A 91 26.66 3.64 1.60
N LEU A 92 25.36 3.41 1.86
CA LEU A 92 24.88 2.58 2.97
C LEU A 92 24.61 1.15 2.50
N GLY A 93 25.67 0.35 2.40
CA GLY A 93 25.53 -1.10 2.19
C GLY A 93 25.18 -1.84 3.48
N ASP A 94 24.71 -3.09 3.34
CA ASP A 94 24.28 -3.94 4.45
C ASP A 94 25.29 -3.98 5.61
N LYS A 95 26.58 -4.18 5.30
CA LYS A 95 27.66 -4.23 6.31
C LYS A 95 27.84 -2.92 7.08
N THR A 96 27.74 -1.78 6.38
CA THR A 96 27.86 -0.46 7.02
C THR A 96 26.68 -0.20 7.95
N ILE A 97 25.48 -0.57 7.53
CA ILE A 97 24.27 -0.45 8.36
C ILE A 97 24.38 -1.38 9.58
N GLU A 98 24.87 -2.60 9.39
CA GLU A 98 25.14 -3.51 10.49
C GLU A 98 26.09 -2.89 11.52
N GLN A 99 27.20 -2.31 11.06
CA GLN A 99 28.17 -1.64 11.93
C GLN A 99 27.55 -0.44 12.68
N LEU A 100 26.83 0.44 11.97
CA LEU A 100 26.16 1.60 12.57
C LEU A 100 25.15 1.21 13.66
N VAL A 101 24.41 0.12 13.46
CA VAL A 101 23.45 -0.38 14.45
C VAL A 101 24.17 -1.07 15.63
N ASP A 102 25.19 -1.89 15.35
CA ASP A 102 25.92 -2.64 16.38
C ASP A 102 26.73 -1.70 17.30
N GLU A 103 27.30 -0.62 16.75
CA GLU A 103 27.96 0.45 17.50
C GLU A 103 26.96 1.44 18.15
N LYS A 104 25.65 1.23 17.96
CA LYS A 104 24.56 2.06 18.49
C LYS A 104 24.63 3.52 18.04
N LEU A 105 25.20 3.76 16.86
CA LEU A 105 25.21 5.08 16.23
C LEU A 105 23.84 5.43 15.64
N ILE A 106 23.04 4.43 15.27
CA ILE A 106 21.66 4.61 14.80
C ILE A 106 20.70 3.64 15.49
N GLY A 107 19.53 4.15 15.88
CA GLY A 107 18.41 3.40 16.46
C GLY A 107 17.12 3.50 15.63
N SER A 108 17.11 4.39 14.64
CA SER A 108 15.97 4.68 13.77
C SER A 108 16.44 5.31 12.45
N PRO A 109 15.59 5.37 11.41
CA PRO A 109 15.92 6.09 10.18
C PRO A 109 16.25 7.57 10.39
N ALA A 110 15.65 8.22 11.41
CA ALA A 110 15.92 9.62 11.74
C ALA A 110 17.38 9.86 12.15
N ASP A 111 18.03 8.88 12.78
CA ASP A 111 19.40 9.02 13.27
C ASP A 111 20.42 9.11 12.14
N LEU A 112 20.11 8.57 10.94
CA LEU A 112 20.95 8.71 9.75
C LEU A 112 21.23 10.18 9.43
N TYR A 113 20.21 11.04 9.57
CA TYR A 113 20.31 12.47 9.27
C TYR A 113 21.03 13.27 10.36
N LYS A 114 21.36 12.63 11.49
CA LYS A 114 22.08 13.20 12.64
C LYS A 114 23.54 12.74 12.70
N LEU A 115 23.95 11.80 11.84
CA LEU A 115 25.32 11.31 11.78
C LEU A 115 26.30 12.43 11.45
N LYS A 116 27.44 12.42 12.14
CA LYS A 116 28.54 13.35 11.94
C LYS A 116 29.72 12.68 11.25
N TYR A 117 30.57 13.49 10.64
CA TYR A 117 31.76 13.02 9.92
C TYR A 117 32.67 12.16 10.80
N GLU A 118 32.89 12.57 12.05
CA GLU A 118 33.76 11.86 13.00
C GLU A 118 33.22 10.46 13.32
N GLN A 119 31.89 10.28 13.33
CA GLN A 119 31.27 8.98 13.58
C GLN A 119 31.37 8.04 12.37
N ILE A 120 31.56 8.59 11.16
CA ILE A 120 31.60 7.81 9.92
C ILE A 120 33.04 7.46 9.54
N ILE A 121 34.00 8.38 9.72
CA ILE A 121 35.39 8.14 9.33
C ILE A 121 36.05 7.01 10.15
N ASP A 122 35.59 6.79 11.38
CA ASP A 122 36.08 5.74 12.26
C ASP A 122 35.53 4.35 11.90
N LEU A 123 34.56 4.27 10.96
CA LEU A 123 33.97 3.01 10.51
C LEU A 123 34.91 2.23 9.57
N GLU A 124 34.73 0.91 9.53
CA GLU A 124 35.57 0.06 8.70
C GLU A 124 35.25 0.30 7.22
N GLY A 125 36.29 0.55 6.40
CA GLY A 125 36.14 0.81 4.97
C GLY A 125 35.80 2.25 4.60
N PHE A 126 35.77 3.17 5.57
CA PHE A 126 35.61 4.60 5.34
C PHE A 126 36.93 5.36 5.33
N ALA A 127 36.96 6.41 4.51
CA ALA A 127 38.04 7.37 4.39
C ALA A 127 37.41 8.73 4.07
N GLU A 128 38.18 9.81 4.13
CA GLU A 128 37.67 11.19 3.97
C GLU A 128 36.70 11.37 2.78
N ILE A 129 37.06 10.83 1.61
CA ILE A 129 36.24 10.95 0.40
C ILE A 129 34.92 10.15 0.54
N SER A 130 34.97 8.91 1.02
CA SER A 130 33.75 8.08 1.14
C SER A 130 32.83 8.58 2.25
N SER A 131 33.38 9.07 3.36
CA SER A 131 32.60 9.66 4.45
C SER A 131 31.85 10.92 4.00
N ASN A 132 32.54 11.82 3.28
CA ASN A 132 31.92 13.02 2.74
C ASN A 132 30.86 12.71 1.67
N LYS A 133 31.11 11.69 0.82
CA LYS A 133 30.11 11.21 -0.15
C LYS A 133 28.86 10.67 0.53
N LEU A 134 29.01 9.88 1.60
CA LEU A 134 27.88 9.33 2.34
C LEU A 134 27.06 10.43 3.00
N LEU A 135 27.70 11.37 3.70
CA LEU A 135 27.00 12.52 4.32
C LEU A 135 26.24 13.34 3.28
N LYS A 136 26.84 13.52 2.09
CA LYS A 136 26.16 14.18 0.98
C LYS A 136 24.96 13.39 0.48
N ALA A 137 25.09 12.07 0.27
CA ALA A 137 23.97 11.22 -0.16
C ALA A 137 22.80 11.25 0.84
N ILE A 138 23.10 11.21 2.15
CA ILE A 138 22.09 11.37 3.21
C ILE A 138 21.42 12.75 3.10
N ALA A 139 22.22 13.81 2.91
CA ALA A 139 21.68 15.16 2.81
C ALA A 139 20.79 15.37 1.57
N ASP A 140 21.19 14.82 0.43
CA ASP A 140 20.48 14.89 -0.85
C ASP A 140 19.15 14.11 -0.78
N SER A 141 19.06 13.08 0.07
CA SER A 141 17.82 12.28 0.26
C SER A 141 16.70 12.99 1.04
N ARG A 142 16.88 14.25 1.48
CA ARG A 142 15.88 14.98 2.30
C ARG A 142 14.61 15.39 1.55
N GLN A 143 14.55 15.19 0.24
CA GLN A 143 13.38 15.57 -0.57
C GLN A 143 12.81 14.39 -1.37
N PRO A 144 12.35 13.31 -0.71
CA PRO A 144 11.76 12.18 -1.40
C PRO A 144 10.36 12.54 -1.95
N THR A 145 9.93 11.82 -2.99
CA THR A 145 8.51 11.80 -3.37
C THR A 145 7.67 11.13 -2.29
N LEU A 146 6.39 11.51 -2.16
CA LEU A 146 5.48 10.92 -1.18
C LEU A 146 5.41 9.38 -1.31
N ALA A 147 5.38 8.85 -2.54
CA ALA A 147 5.33 7.40 -2.79
C ALA A 147 6.57 6.68 -2.25
N ARG A 148 7.76 7.24 -2.51
CA ARG A 148 9.03 6.68 -2.04
C ARG A 148 9.13 6.72 -0.53
N PHE A 149 8.69 7.82 0.08
CA PHE A 149 8.67 7.95 1.54
C PHE A 149 7.73 6.91 2.18
N ILE A 150 6.49 6.78 1.71
CA ILE A 150 5.54 5.76 2.22
C ILE A 150 6.13 4.36 2.08
N TYR A 151 6.75 4.05 0.95
CA TYR A 151 7.42 2.76 0.74
C TYR A 151 8.58 2.57 1.72
N ALA A 152 9.40 3.60 1.94
CA ALA A 152 10.55 3.56 2.84
C ALA A 152 10.18 3.29 4.30
N LEU A 153 8.98 3.71 4.75
CA LEU A 153 8.49 3.46 6.10
C LEU A 153 8.33 1.95 6.42
N GLY A 154 8.29 1.08 5.41
CA GLY A 154 8.26 -0.36 5.61
C GLY A 154 6.96 -0.85 6.27
N ILE A 155 5.82 -0.23 5.93
CA ILE A 155 4.51 -0.62 6.44
C ILE A 155 4.21 -2.07 6.02
N PRO A 156 3.78 -2.96 6.94
CA PRO A 156 3.46 -4.35 6.60
C PRO A 156 2.47 -4.45 5.43
N ASP A 157 2.75 -5.38 4.51
CA ASP A 157 1.96 -5.64 3.30
C ASP A 157 1.79 -4.46 2.31
N VAL A 158 2.46 -3.32 2.54
CA VAL A 158 2.52 -2.19 1.62
C VAL A 158 3.77 -2.31 0.75
N GLY A 159 3.57 -2.80 -0.48
CA GLY A 159 4.60 -2.79 -1.51
C GLY A 159 4.73 -1.44 -2.22
N GLU A 160 5.69 -1.37 -3.14
CA GLU A 160 5.98 -0.18 -3.95
C GLU A 160 4.72 0.33 -4.70
N GLU A 161 3.98 -0.57 -5.34
CA GLU A 161 2.76 -0.20 -6.08
C GLU A 161 1.66 0.32 -5.17
N THR A 162 1.48 -0.28 -3.99
CA THR A 162 0.52 0.19 -2.99
C THR A 162 0.90 1.58 -2.48
N ALA A 163 2.20 1.83 -2.25
CA ALA A 163 2.70 3.14 -1.83
C ALA A 163 2.46 4.21 -2.92
N LYS A 164 2.67 3.88 -4.20
CA LYS A 164 2.32 4.75 -5.33
C LYS A 164 0.83 5.05 -5.38
N VAL A 165 -0.02 4.05 -5.19
CA VAL A 165 -1.48 4.24 -5.12
C VAL A 165 -1.84 5.18 -3.97
N LEU A 166 -1.33 4.96 -2.76
CA LEU A 166 -1.60 5.83 -1.61
C LEU A 166 -1.18 7.27 -1.89
N ALA A 167 0.04 7.47 -2.39
CA ALA A 167 0.57 8.79 -2.71
C ALA A 167 -0.24 9.50 -3.78
N ARG A 168 -0.54 8.84 -4.91
CA ARG A 168 -1.32 9.44 -6.00
C ARG A 168 -2.76 9.76 -5.59
N SER A 169 -3.37 8.85 -4.84
CA SER A 169 -4.81 8.91 -4.54
C SER A 169 -5.11 9.92 -3.43
N LEU A 170 -4.36 9.83 -2.32
CA LEU A 170 -4.56 10.67 -1.15
C LEU A 170 -3.71 11.95 -1.21
N ALA A 171 -2.62 11.97 -1.98
CA ALA A 171 -1.78 13.13 -2.25
C ALA A 171 -1.28 13.89 -1.01
N SER A 172 -1.33 13.29 0.17
CA SER A 172 -0.94 13.92 1.42
C SER A 172 -0.62 12.84 2.42
N LEU A 173 0.54 12.96 3.07
CA LEU A 173 0.90 12.03 4.13
C LEU A 173 -0.10 12.14 5.30
N ASP A 174 -0.59 13.32 5.63
CA ASP A 174 -1.57 13.50 6.71
C ASP A 174 -2.88 12.75 6.43
N ARG A 175 -3.35 12.76 5.18
CA ARG A 175 -4.51 11.93 4.79
C ARG A 175 -4.21 10.44 4.95
N VAL A 176 -3.03 9.98 4.57
CA VAL A 176 -2.61 8.58 4.76
C VAL A 176 -2.54 8.22 6.25
N LYS A 177 -1.95 9.09 7.09
CA LYS A 177 -1.80 8.90 8.54
C LYS A 177 -3.14 8.71 9.25
N GLN A 178 -4.14 9.51 8.88
CA GLN A 178 -5.44 9.53 9.57
C GLN A 178 -6.50 8.60 8.95
N ALA A 179 -6.25 8.06 7.75
CA ALA A 179 -7.23 7.27 7.01
C ALA A 179 -7.70 6.06 7.81
N LEU A 180 -9.02 5.91 7.91
CA LEU A 180 -9.67 4.73 8.48
C LEU A 180 -9.56 3.56 7.48
N PRO A 181 -9.44 2.31 7.97
CA PRO A 181 -9.38 1.12 7.13
C PRO A 181 -10.47 1.07 6.05
N GLU A 182 -11.72 1.39 6.41
CA GLU A 182 -12.86 1.38 5.51
C GLU A 182 -12.72 2.43 4.38
N VAL A 183 -12.14 3.59 4.69
CA VAL A 183 -11.83 4.65 3.71
C VAL A 183 -10.71 4.19 2.77
N LEU A 184 -9.66 3.56 3.30
CA LEU A 184 -8.55 3.03 2.50
C LEU A 184 -9.01 1.96 1.51
N THR A 185 -10.04 1.16 1.84
CA THR A 185 -10.56 0.15 0.90
C THR A 185 -11.27 0.70 -0.35
N TYR A 186 -11.45 2.02 -0.46
CA TYR A 186 -11.89 2.65 -1.72
C TYR A 186 -10.75 2.79 -2.73
N LEU A 187 -9.50 2.68 -2.27
CA LEU A 187 -8.32 2.72 -3.13
C LEU A 187 -8.21 1.41 -3.93
N PRO A 188 -7.77 1.50 -5.20
CA PRO A 188 -7.54 0.30 -6.01
C PRO A 188 -6.49 -0.58 -5.35
N ASP A 189 -6.71 -1.89 -5.39
CA ASP A 189 -5.79 -2.91 -4.88
C ASP A 189 -5.48 -2.83 -3.36
N VAL A 190 -6.23 -2.02 -2.60
CA VAL A 190 -6.16 -1.97 -1.13
C VAL A 190 -7.33 -2.74 -0.52
N GLY A 191 -7.05 -3.94 -0.02
CA GLY A 191 -8.00 -4.76 0.74
C GLY A 191 -8.03 -4.40 2.24
N LEU A 192 -8.95 -5.01 2.98
CA LEU A 192 -9.09 -4.78 4.42
C LEU A 192 -7.81 -5.07 5.20
N GLU A 193 -7.12 -6.18 4.91
CA GLU A 193 -5.89 -6.54 5.64
C GLU A 193 -4.83 -5.44 5.53
N VAL A 194 -4.50 -5.02 4.30
CA VAL A 194 -3.55 -3.93 4.05
C VAL A 194 -4.04 -2.61 4.68
N ALA A 195 -5.34 -2.32 4.59
CA ALA A 195 -5.92 -1.12 5.18
C ALA A 195 -5.78 -1.06 6.72
N TYR A 196 -5.96 -2.19 7.40
CA TYR A 196 -5.74 -2.29 8.85
C TYR A 196 -4.26 -2.19 9.22
N GLU A 197 -3.36 -2.79 8.45
CA GLU A 197 -1.91 -2.67 8.68
C GLU A 197 -1.45 -1.22 8.52
N ILE A 198 -1.91 -0.51 7.48
CA ILE A 198 -1.64 0.92 7.30
C ILE A 198 -2.15 1.71 8.52
N HIS A 199 -3.41 1.52 8.90
CA HIS A 199 -3.99 2.25 10.03
C HIS A 199 -3.26 1.97 11.34
N SER A 200 -3.02 0.70 11.66
CA SER A 200 -2.32 0.27 12.88
C SER A 200 -0.88 0.80 12.92
N PHE A 201 -0.20 0.85 11.78
CA PHE A 201 1.15 1.42 11.68
C PHE A 201 1.18 2.89 12.11
N PHE A 202 0.20 3.70 11.71
CA PHE A 202 0.13 5.12 12.07
C PHE A 202 -0.52 5.40 13.44
N GLU A 203 -1.23 4.43 14.03
CA GLU A 203 -1.67 4.50 15.43
C GLU A 203 -0.52 4.24 16.42
N ASP A 204 0.49 3.49 16.01
CA ASP A 204 1.66 3.18 16.83
C ASP A 204 2.47 4.43 17.18
N GLN A 205 2.64 4.69 18.48
CA GLN A 205 3.30 5.90 18.97
C GLN A 205 4.77 5.98 18.55
N HIS A 206 5.48 4.85 18.47
CA HIS A 206 6.88 4.85 18.10
C HIS A 206 7.05 5.22 16.62
N ASN A 207 6.23 4.65 15.74
CA ASN A 207 6.24 5.01 14.32
C ASN A 207 5.94 6.50 14.10
N ARG A 208 4.94 7.04 14.81
CA ARG A 208 4.63 8.48 14.77
C ARG A 208 5.82 9.33 15.18
N ASN A 209 6.48 9.00 16.28
CA ASN A 209 7.66 9.75 16.74
C ASN A 209 8.80 9.75 15.72
N VAL A 210 9.05 8.61 15.05
CA VAL A 210 10.08 8.51 14.01
C VAL A 210 9.71 9.38 12.80
N ILE A 211 8.46 9.32 12.34
CA ILE A 211 7.98 10.16 11.22
C ILE A 211 8.07 11.64 11.59
N ASP A 212 7.64 12.02 12.78
CA ASP A 212 7.67 13.41 13.23
C ASP A 212 9.12 13.91 13.40
N ALA A 213 10.05 13.06 13.85
CA ALA A 213 11.48 13.39 13.89
C ALA A 213 12.08 13.54 12.48
N LEU A 214 11.68 12.71 11.52
CA LEU A 214 12.11 12.81 10.11
C LEU A 214 11.62 14.13 9.47
N LEU A 215 10.33 14.44 9.61
CA LEU A 215 9.72 15.61 8.97
C LEU A 215 10.04 16.92 9.70
N GLY A 216 10.11 16.88 11.03
CA GLY A 216 10.37 18.04 11.89
C GLY A 216 11.87 18.28 12.09
N GLU A 217 12.50 17.45 12.93
CA GLU A 217 13.90 17.66 13.36
C GLU A 217 14.91 17.50 12.21
N CYS A 218 14.72 16.49 11.35
CA CYS A 218 15.64 16.17 10.26
C CYS A 218 15.38 17.02 9.00
N GLY A 219 14.24 17.72 8.96
CA GLY A 219 13.86 18.66 7.90
C GLY A 219 13.54 18.00 6.56
N LEU A 220 13.00 16.78 6.56
CA LEU A 220 12.56 16.14 5.32
C LEU A 220 11.37 16.89 4.71
N GLN A 221 11.43 17.15 3.41
CA GLN A 221 10.40 17.84 2.64
C GLN A 221 9.83 16.90 1.60
N LEU A 222 8.65 16.35 1.87
CA LEU A 222 8.02 15.43 0.93
C LEU A 222 7.51 16.18 -0.31
N GLN A 223 7.94 15.69 -1.47
CA GLN A 223 7.47 16.15 -2.77
C GLN A 223 6.15 15.46 -3.13
N ASP A 224 5.47 15.96 -4.17
CA ASP A 224 4.22 15.42 -4.71
C ASP A 224 3.04 15.39 -3.72
N GLN A 225 3.06 16.29 -2.73
CA GLN A 225 1.92 16.54 -1.88
C GLN A 225 1.00 17.60 -2.50
N GLY A 226 -0.31 17.45 -2.33
CA GLY A 226 -1.30 18.38 -2.84
C GLY A 226 -2.73 17.94 -2.59
N GLU A 227 -3.56 18.22 -3.59
CA GLU A 227 -4.98 17.91 -3.55
C GLU A 227 -5.27 16.44 -3.85
N LEU A 228 -6.39 15.93 -3.32
CA LEU A 228 -6.86 14.58 -3.62
C LEU A 228 -6.87 14.32 -5.13
N GLY A 229 -6.37 13.14 -5.54
CA GLY A 229 -6.42 12.71 -6.94
C GLY A 229 -7.83 12.83 -7.51
N ALA A 230 -7.94 13.39 -8.71
CA ALA A 230 -9.24 13.73 -9.31
C ALA A 230 -10.15 12.50 -9.47
N GLU A 231 -9.57 11.33 -9.70
CA GLU A 231 -10.31 10.06 -9.80
C GLU A 231 -10.96 9.62 -8.48
N PHE A 232 -10.55 10.19 -7.35
CA PHE A 232 -11.11 9.94 -6.02
C PHE A 232 -12.05 11.04 -5.53
N ALA A 233 -12.05 12.21 -6.18
CA ALA A 233 -12.96 13.30 -5.86
C ALA A 233 -14.41 12.89 -6.12
N ALA A 234 -15.24 12.95 -5.07
CA ALA A 234 -16.63 12.49 -5.10
C ALA A 234 -16.84 11.09 -5.71
N SER A 235 -15.89 10.19 -5.45
CA SER A 235 -15.85 8.83 -6.02
C SER A 235 -16.71 7.81 -5.28
N THR A 236 -17.13 8.11 -4.05
CA THR A 236 -17.90 7.18 -3.21
C THR A 236 -19.40 7.29 -3.44
N THR A 237 -20.17 6.39 -2.84
CA THR A 237 -21.65 6.43 -2.85
C THR A 237 -22.18 5.96 -1.49
N LEU A 238 -23.42 6.34 -1.14
CA LEU A 238 -24.06 5.85 0.09
C LEU A 238 -24.16 4.32 0.10
N GLN A 239 -24.49 3.71 -1.03
CA GLN A 239 -24.49 2.26 -1.20
C GLN A 239 -23.10 1.66 -0.91
N GLY A 240 -22.04 2.26 -1.45
CA GLY A 240 -20.66 1.82 -1.25
C GLY A 240 -20.24 1.92 0.21
N LEU A 241 -20.64 3.01 0.90
CA LEU A 241 -20.39 3.18 2.33
C LEU A 241 -21.07 2.09 3.13
N ILE A 242 -22.37 1.85 2.90
CA ILE A 242 -23.14 0.83 3.63
C ILE A 242 -22.56 -0.57 3.40
N ASP A 243 -22.12 -0.91 2.19
CA ASP A 243 -21.50 -2.22 1.92
C ASP A 243 -20.15 -2.38 2.64
N LYS A 244 -19.39 -1.29 2.81
CA LYS A 244 -18.11 -1.26 3.54
C LYS A 244 -18.24 -1.16 5.06
N LEU A 245 -19.45 -0.94 5.59
CA LEU A 245 -19.72 -1.14 7.02
C LEU A 245 -19.72 -2.63 7.40
N HIS A 246 -19.73 -3.53 6.41
CA HIS A 246 -19.67 -4.97 6.63
C HIS A 246 -20.77 -5.52 7.53
N ILE A 247 -21.96 -4.91 7.48
CA ILE A 247 -23.13 -5.35 8.25
C ILE A 247 -23.46 -6.81 7.89
N PRO A 248 -23.64 -7.71 8.89
CA PRO A 248 -23.96 -9.11 8.64
C PRO A 248 -25.17 -9.28 7.70
N SER A 249 -25.08 -10.21 6.76
CA SER A 249 -26.15 -10.49 5.78
C SER A 249 -26.52 -9.35 4.82
N VAL A 250 -25.87 -8.19 4.87
CA VAL A 250 -26.08 -7.06 3.96
C VAL A 250 -25.01 -7.10 2.86
N GLY A 251 -25.46 -7.34 1.63
CA GLY A 251 -24.62 -7.28 0.43
C GLY A 251 -24.86 -6.01 -0.40
N PRO A 252 -24.20 -5.87 -1.56
CA PRO A 252 -24.28 -4.66 -2.37
C PRO A 252 -25.72 -4.33 -2.80
N GLY A 253 -26.53 -5.35 -3.12
CA GLY A 253 -27.93 -5.15 -3.49
C GLY A 253 -28.82 -4.70 -2.33
N ALA A 254 -28.56 -5.13 -1.10
CA ALA A 254 -29.28 -4.65 0.08
C ALA A 254 -28.84 -3.22 0.44
N ALA A 255 -27.54 -2.95 0.36
CA ALA A 255 -26.99 -1.61 0.52
C ALA A 255 -27.57 -0.61 -0.50
N GLN A 256 -27.78 -1.04 -1.75
CA GLN A 256 -28.44 -0.21 -2.77
C GLN A 256 -29.87 0.14 -2.38
N LYS A 257 -30.67 -0.86 -1.95
CA LYS A 257 -32.06 -0.61 -1.51
C LYS A 257 -32.13 0.35 -0.33
N LEU A 258 -31.20 0.25 0.63
CA LEU A 258 -31.10 1.19 1.74
C LEU A 258 -30.76 2.59 1.23
N ALA A 259 -29.76 2.71 0.35
CA ALA A 259 -29.37 4.00 -0.22
C ALA A 259 -30.53 4.67 -0.98
N ASP A 260 -31.24 3.92 -1.82
CA ASP A 260 -32.37 4.41 -2.62
C ASP A 260 -33.55 4.86 -1.73
N ARG A 261 -33.82 4.11 -0.65
CA ARG A 261 -34.94 4.40 0.25
C ARG A 261 -34.67 5.58 1.18
N PHE A 262 -33.49 5.63 1.80
CA PHE A 262 -33.20 6.54 2.90
C PHE A 262 -32.40 7.78 2.47
N GLY A 263 -31.62 7.70 1.39
CA GLY A 263 -30.90 8.84 0.80
C GLY A 263 -29.73 9.41 1.62
N THR A 264 -29.65 9.16 2.93
CA THR A 264 -28.55 9.57 3.81
C THR A 264 -28.16 8.47 4.79
N LEU A 265 -26.91 8.50 5.27
CA LEU A 265 -26.46 7.56 6.29
C LEU A 265 -27.24 7.74 7.60
N GLU A 266 -27.46 8.98 8.04
CA GLU A 266 -28.17 9.25 9.29
C GLU A 266 -29.60 8.69 9.25
N ALA A 267 -30.30 8.81 8.12
CA ALA A 267 -31.63 8.23 7.97
C ALA A 267 -31.62 6.69 8.07
N VAL A 268 -30.56 6.03 7.60
CA VAL A 268 -30.39 4.57 7.77
C VAL A 268 -30.15 4.21 9.24
N ILE A 269 -29.32 4.99 9.96
CA ILE A 269 -29.02 4.77 11.37
C ILE A 269 -30.26 4.96 12.24
N SER A 270 -31.04 6.02 11.99
CA SER A 270 -32.19 6.38 12.82
C SER A 270 -33.48 5.62 12.48
N ALA A 271 -33.55 4.96 11.33
CA ALA A 271 -34.78 4.36 10.83
C ALA A 271 -35.25 3.19 11.70
N ASP A 272 -36.57 3.16 11.96
CA ASP A 272 -37.17 2.17 12.83
C ASP A 272 -37.34 0.79 12.14
N TRP A 273 -37.88 -0.17 12.90
CA TRP A 273 -38.12 -1.51 12.39
C TRP A 273 -39.08 -1.54 11.18
N LEU A 274 -40.12 -0.72 11.19
CA LEU A 274 -41.14 -0.71 10.14
C LEU A 274 -40.56 -0.16 8.84
N ASP A 275 -39.82 0.94 8.91
CA ASP A 275 -39.10 1.54 7.78
C ASP A 275 -38.09 0.56 7.18
N MET A 276 -37.33 -0.14 8.03
CA MET A 276 -36.37 -1.15 7.59
C MET A 276 -37.03 -2.32 6.86
N ARG A 277 -38.18 -2.80 7.35
CA ARG A 277 -38.93 -3.90 6.71
C ARG A 277 -39.56 -3.53 5.39
N GLN A 278 -39.84 -2.25 5.15
CA GLN A 278 -40.28 -1.76 3.84
C GLN A 278 -39.14 -1.78 2.80
N ALA A 279 -37.89 -1.61 3.23
CA ALA A 279 -36.73 -1.62 2.34
C ALA A 279 -36.15 -3.04 2.13
N LEU A 280 -36.13 -3.87 3.18
CA LEU A 280 -35.36 -5.11 3.23
C LEU A 280 -36.17 -6.32 3.75
N PRO A 281 -35.81 -7.55 3.32
CA PRO A 281 -36.27 -8.78 3.94
C PRO A 281 -35.96 -8.84 5.43
N GLU A 282 -36.76 -9.57 6.19
CA GLU A 282 -36.75 -9.57 7.66
C GLU A 282 -35.36 -9.81 8.26
N LYS A 283 -34.64 -10.82 7.78
CA LYS A 283 -33.28 -11.14 8.24
C LYS A 283 -32.32 -9.96 8.07
N GLN A 284 -32.36 -9.30 6.92
CA GLN A 284 -31.46 -8.17 6.60
C GLN A 284 -31.84 -6.92 7.39
N ALA A 285 -33.13 -6.61 7.48
CA ALA A 285 -33.65 -5.51 8.29
C ALA A 285 -33.22 -5.67 9.76
N LYS A 286 -33.31 -6.89 10.30
CA LYS A 286 -32.85 -7.20 11.65
C LYS A 286 -31.36 -7.00 11.81
N SER A 287 -30.54 -7.53 10.89
CA SER A 287 -29.08 -7.35 10.97
C SER A 287 -28.65 -5.87 10.91
N VAL A 288 -29.34 -5.01 10.16
CA VAL A 288 -29.06 -3.57 10.13
C VAL A 288 -29.43 -2.91 11.47
N ARG A 289 -30.59 -3.25 12.04
CA ARG A 289 -31.01 -2.75 13.35
C ARG A 289 -30.08 -3.20 14.47
N ASP A 290 -29.84 -4.51 14.57
CA ASP A 290 -28.93 -5.08 15.58
C ASP A 290 -27.52 -4.47 15.49
N PHE A 291 -27.06 -4.13 14.27
CA PHE A 291 -25.77 -3.48 14.06
C PHE A 291 -25.74 -2.04 14.60
N PHE A 292 -26.77 -1.23 14.31
CA PHE A 292 -26.82 0.17 14.75
C PHE A 292 -27.39 0.39 16.16
N ASP A 293 -27.96 -0.64 16.79
CA ASP A 293 -28.29 -0.63 18.22
C ASP A 293 -27.01 -0.55 19.09
N ASP A 294 -25.86 -0.94 18.54
CA ASP A 294 -24.54 -0.65 19.13
C ASP A 294 -24.08 0.77 18.73
N SER A 295 -23.93 1.64 19.73
CA SER A 295 -23.51 3.03 19.53
C SER A 295 -22.13 3.14 18.88
N THR A 296 -21.23 2.18 19.11
CA THR A 296 -19.87 2.20 18.55
C THR A 296 -19.89 2.03 17.04
N HIS A 297 -20.77 1.18 16.51
CA HIS A 297 -20.95 1.01 15.06
C HIS A 297 -21.55 2.26 14.41
N ALA A 298 -22.52 2.89 15.07
CA ALA A 298 -23.11 4.14 14.59
C ALA A 298 -22.08 5.28 14.57
N GLU A 299 -21.29 5.42 15.64
CA GLU A 299 -20.17 6.38 15.71
C GLU A 299 -19.11 6.11 14.66
N ARG A 300 -18.74 4.84 14.46
CA ARG A 300 -17.78 4.43 13.43
C ARG A 300 -18.28 4.79 12.02
N ALA A 301 -19.54 4.49 11.72
CA ALA A 301 -20.14 4.82 10.42
C ALA A 301 -20.15 6.33 10.18
N ARG A 302 -20.48 7.14 11.19
CA ARG A 302 -20.41 8.60 11.11
C ARG A 302 -18.99 9.11 10.92
N ALA A 303 -18.01 8.53 11.62
CA ALA A 303 -16.60 8.89 11.46
C ALA A 303 -16.08 8.58 10.04
N ILE A 304 -16.48 7.46 9.45
CA ILE A 304 -16.15 7.11 8.05
C ILE A 304 -16.77 8.13 7.10
N GLU A 305 -18.06 8.47 7.26
CA GLU A 305 -18.70 9.46 6.39
C GLU A 305 -18.07 10.84 6.53
N ALA A 306 -17.74 11.26 7.76
CA ALA A 306 -17.05 12.53 8.03
C ALA A 306 -15.69 12.56 7.34
N GLN A 307 -14.87 11.52 7.47
CA GLN A 307 -13.57 11.46 6.82
C GLN A 307 -13.67 11.45 5.29
N LEU A 308 -14.66 10.76 4.71
CA LEU A 308 -14.91 10.82 3.27
C LEU A 308 -15.28 12.25 2.81
N LYS A 309 -16.00 13.03 3.63
CA LYS A 309 -16.28 14.45 3.36
C LYS A 309 -15.01 15.28 3.43
N ASP A 310 -14.24 15.13 4.50
CA ASP A 310 -13.01 15.88 4.74
C ASP A 310 -11.95 15.62 3.66
N PHE A 311 -11.89 14.40 3.14
CA PHE A 311 -10.97 14.06 2.05
C PHE A 311 -11.47 14.54 0.69
N GLY A 312 -12.74 14.92 0.55
CA GLY A 312 -13.37 15.26 -0.72
C GLY A 312 -13.83 14.05 -1.55
N MET A 313 -13.93 12.87 -0.93
CA MET A 313 -14.33 11.61 -1.57
C MET A 313 -15.84 11.37 -1.52
N HIS A 314 -16.57 12.08 -0.66
CA HIS A 314 -18.01 11.92 -0.43
C HIS A 314 -18.82 12.18 -1.71
N TRP A 315 -19.92 11.45 -1.93
CA TRP A 315 -20.78 11.61 -3.13
C TRP A 315 -21.43 13.00 -3.27
N ARG A 316 -21.38 13.84 -2.23
CA ARG A 316 -21.82 15.25 -2.29
C ARG A 316 -20.65 16.25 -2.43
N SER A 317 -19.41 15.78 -2.42
CA SER A 317 -18.25 16.61 -2.69
C SER A 317 -18.24 17.07 -4.15
N GLU A 318 -17.50 18.14 -4.44
CA GLU A 318 -17.31 18.60 -5.80
C GLU A 318 -16.55 17.54 -6.60
N LYS A 319 -17.12 17.13 -7.74
CA LYS A 319 -16.39 16.30 -8.69
C LYS A 319 -15.29 17.15 -9.29
N LYS A 320 -14.04 16.77 -9.03
CA LYS A 320 -12.92 17.23 -9.84
C LYS A 320 -12.95 16.44 -11.13
N THR A 321 -13.72 16.93 -12.10
CA THR A 321 -13.44 16.54 -13.47
C THR A 321 -12.07 17.09 -13.81
N VAL A 322 -11.20 16.25 -14.37
CA VAL A 322 -10.00 16.71 -15.04
C VAL A 322 -10.42 17.38 -16.37
N GLU A 323 -11.31 18.36 -16.30
CA GLU A 323 -11.75 19.13 -17.46
C GLU A 323 -10.57 19.98 -17.92
N GLY A 324 -9.98 19.56 -19.05
CA GLY A 324 -8.85 20.26 -19.66
C GLY A 324 -7.63 19.39 -19.95
N LEU A 325 -7.51 18.17 -19.38
CA LEU A 325 -6.43 17.26 -19.77
C LEU A 325 -6.83 16.40 -20.98
N PRO A 326 -5.90 16.12 -21.92
CA PRO A 326 -6.26 15.61 -23.24
C PRO A 326 -6.86 14.19 -23.24
N LEU A 327 -6.60 13.39 -22.21
CA LEU A 327 -7.09 12.02 -22.08
C LEU A 327 -8.09 11.83 -20.93
N ALA A 328 -8.60 12.93 -20.37
CA ALA A 328 -9.56 12.89 -19.28
C ALA A 328 -10.78 12.01 -19.61
N GLY A 329 -11.13 11.12 -18.69
CA GLY A 329 -12.26 10.20 -18.82
C GLY A 329 -12.02 8.98 -19.71
N GLN A 330 -10.86 8.90 -20.39
CA GLN A 330 -10.52 7.73 -21.19
C GLN A 330 -9.96 6.61 -20.33
N THR A 331 -10.31 5.36 -20.64
CA THR A 331 -9.73 4.17 -19.99
C THR A 331 -8.73 3.50 -20.92
N TRP A 332 -7.49 3.36 -20.48
CA TRP A 332 -6.38 2.79 -21.25
C TRP A 332 -5.94 1.45 -20.65
N VAL A 333 -5.42 0.53 -21.47
CA VAL A 333 -4.87 -0.76 -20.99
C VAL A 333 -3.50 -0.96 -21.60
N LEU A 334 -2.49 -1.19 -20.77
CA LEU A 334 -1.15 -1.57 -21.21
C LEU A 334 -1.01 -3.10 -21.18
N THR A 335 -0.64 -3.71 -22.30
CA THR A 335 -0.43 -5.16 -22.42
C THR A 335 0.79 -5.48 -23.30
N GLY A 336 1.44 -6.61 -23.04
CA GLY A 336 2.76 -6.93 -23.62
C GLY A 336 3.93 -6.28 -22.86
N SER A 337 5.15 -6.50 -23.34
CA SER A 337 6.36 -5.79 -22.91
C SER A 337 6.48 -4.43 -23.62
N LEU A 338 7.08 -3.45 -22.95
CA LEU A 338 7.48 -2.17 -23.53
C LEU A 338 9.01 -2.12 -23.52
N GLU A 339 9.61 -1.84 -24.68
CA GLU A 339 11.06 -1.87 -24.90
C GLU A 339 11.72 -0.50 -24.71
N ARG A 340 10.97 0.59 -24.90
CA ARG A 340 11.46 1.98 -24.86
C ARG A 340 11.27 2.62 -23.49
N MET A 341 10.25 2.22 -22.73
CA MET A 341 10.08 2.63 -21.33
C MET A 341 9.46 1.52 -20.49
N SER A 342 9.58 1.62 -19.16
CA SER A 342 8.89 0.68 -18.29
C SER A 342 7.37 0.89 -18.34
N ARG A 343 6.61 -0.18 -18.07
CA ARG A 343 5.15 -0.10 -17.99
C ARG A 343 4.65 0.86 -16.92
N ASP A 344 5.40 1.00 -15.84
CA ASP A 344 5.04 1.91 -14.74
C ASP A 344 5.22 3.36 -15.17
N VAL A 345 6.31 3.67 -15.89
CA VAL A 345 6.54 5.00 -16.49
C VAL A 345 5.47 5.32 -17.53
N ALA A 346 5.11 4.37 -18.39
CA ALA A 346 4.03 4.56 -19.37
C ALA A 346 2.68 4.80 -18.70
N LYS A 347 2.40 4.08 -17.60
CA LYS A 347 1.20 4.25 -16.79
C LYS A 347 1.14 5.64 -16.17
N GLU A 348 2.22 6.08 -15.54
CA GLU A 348 2.33 7.41 -14.93
C GLU A 348 2.12 8.53 -15.96
N LYS A 349 2.71 8.42 -17.16
CA LYS A 349 2.54 9.39 -18.25
C LYS A 349 1.10 9.46 -18.80
N LEU A 350 0.40 8.33 -18.85
CA LEU A 350 -1.00 8.30 -19.27
C LEU A 350 -1.92 8.87 -18.18
N GLU A 351 -1.66 8.52 -16.92
CA GLU A 351 -2.41 9.02 -15.77
C GLU A 351 -2.22 10.53 -15.57
N SER A 352 -1.02 11.07 -15.83
CA SER A 352 -0.76 12.53 -15.80
C SER A 352 -1.53 13.31 -16.86
N LEU A 353 -1.97 12.65 -17.94
CA LEU A 353 -2.84 13.21 -18.99
C LEU A 353 -4.34 13.00 -18.69
N GLY A 354 -4.68 12.48 -17.52
CA GLY A 354 -6.06 12.24 -17.07
C GLY A 354 -6.66 10.90 -17.51
N ALA A 355 -5.86 10.01 -18.09
CA ALA A 355 -6.33 8.68 -18.48
C ALA A 355 -6.39 7.72 -17.27
N LYS A 356 -7.38 6.85 -17.23
CA LYS A 356 -7.44 5.75 -16.27
C LYS A 356 -6.79 4.50 -16.85
N VAL A 357 -5.67 4.04 -16.30
CA VAL A 357 -5.03 2.80 -16.76
C VAL A 357 -5.59 1.58 -16.02
N SER A 358 -6.15 0.62 -16.75
CA SER A 358 -6.73 -0.62 -16.20
C SER A 358 -5.92 -1.86 -16.58
N GLY A 359 -5.93 -2.87 -15.70
CA GLY A 359 -5.34 -4.18 -15.98
C GLY A 359 -6.20 -5.08 -16.86
N SER A 360 -7.46 -4.72 -17.15
CA SER A 360 -8.40 -5.56 -17.90
C SER A 360 -9.05 -4.82 -19.07
N VAL A 361 -9.29 -5.56 -20.16
CA VAL A 361 -9.99 -5.03 -21.35
C VAL A 361 -11.49 -5.29 -21.19
N SER A 362 -12.28 -4.22 -21.33
CA SER A 362 -13.75 -4.24 -21.28
C SER A 362 -14.32 -3.36 -22.39
N ALA A 363 -15.64 -3.41 -22.62
CA ALA A 363 -16.30 -2.51 -23.58
C ALA A 363 -16.19 -1.01 -23.22
N LYS A 364 -15.78 -0.67 -21.98
CA LYS A 364 -15.53 0.71 -21.53
C LYS A 364 -14.08 1.15 -21.74
N THR A 365 -13.20 0.24 -22.17
CA THR A 365 -11.81 0.54 -22.49
C THR A 365 -11.78 1.35 -23.79
N HIS A 366 -11.12 2.49 -23.79
CA HIS A 366 -11.02 3.39 -24.94
C HIS A 366 -9.83 3.01 -25.84
N THR A 367 -8.68 2.71 -25.22
CA THR A 367 -7.44 2.41 -25.96
C THR A 367 -6.65 1.30 -25.29
N VAL A 368 -6.06 0.42 -26.10
CA VAL A 368 -5.17 -0.65 -25.65
C VAL A 368 -3.81 -0.45 -26.28
N VAL A 369 -2.76 -0.31 -25.47
CA VAL A 369 -1.38 -0.30 -25.95
C VAL A 369 -0.86 -1.73 -25.88
N ALA A 370 -0.45 -2.26 -27.02
CA ALA A 370 -0.03 -3.64 -27.19
C ALA A 370 1.43 -3.71 -27.69
N GLY A 371 2.33 -4.08 -26.79
CA GLY A 371 3.70 -4.44 -27.15
C GLY A 371 3.88 -5.95 -27.41
N PRO A 372 5.11 -6.41 -27.67
CA PRO A 372 5.40 -7.82 -27.88
C PRO A 372 4.81 -8.70 -26.76
N GLY A 373 4.15 -9.81 -27.15
CA GLY A 373 3.54 -10.75 -26.20
C GLY A 373 2.18 -10.33 -25.62
N ALA A 374 1.51 -9.29 -26.14
CA ALA A 374 0.21 -8.80 -25.66
C ALA A 374 -0.96 -9.82 -25.67
N GLY A 375 -0.85 -10.92 -26.43
CA GLY A 375 -1.66 -12.14 -26.30
C GLY A 375 -3.18 -11.94 -26.19
N SER A 376 -3.77 -12.52 -25.15
CA SER A 376 -5.23 -12.62 -24.96
C SER A 376 -5.95 -11.28 -24.76
N LYS A 377 -5.27 -10.24 -24.29
CA LYS A 377 -5.86 -8.90 -24.12
C LYS A 377 -5.96 -8.15 -25.45
N LEU A 378 -4.99 -8.33 -26.35
CA LEU A 378 -5.02 -7.80 -27.70
C LEU A 378 -6.15 -8.43 -28.52
N ALA A 379 -6.30 -9.76 -28.45
CA ALA A 379 -7.39 -10.47 -29.11
C ALA A 379 -8.77 -9.93 -28.66
N LYS A 380 -8.98 -9.80 -27.35
CA LYS A 380 -10.21 -9.26 -26.78
C LYS A 380 -10.47 -7.80 -27.18
N ALA A 381 -9.43 -6.98 -27.32
CA ALA A 381 -9.56 -5.60 -27.77
C ALA A 381 -10.03 -5.52 -29.23
N ASN A 382 -9.47 -6.37 -30.11
CA ASN A 382 -9.87 -6.48 -31.51
C ASN A 382 -11.31 -6.99 -31.66
N GLU A 383 -11.71 -8.00 -30.88
CA GLU A 383 -13.09 -8.52 -30.86
C GLU A 383 -14.12 -7.46 -30.48
N LEU A 384 -13.76 -6.56 -29.55
CA LEU A 384 -14.61 -5.47 -29.09
C LEU A 384 -14.50 -4.22 -29.97
N GLY A 385 -13.67 -4.23 -31.02
CA GLY A 385 -13.47 -3.10 -31.93
C GLY A 385 -12.83 -1.87 -31.28
N LEU A 386 -11.98 -2.07 -30.27
CA LEU A 386 -11.34 -0.99 -29.53
C LEU A 386 -10.10 -0.45 -30.25
N THR A 387 -9.71 0.79 -29.94
CA THR A 387 -8.48 1.38 -30.50
C THR A 387 -7.26 0.66 -29.94
N VAL A 388 -6.39 0.15 -30.82
CA VAL A 388 -5.12 -0.50 -30.44
C VAL A 388 -3.95 0.33 -30.94
N LEU A 389 -3.00 0.62 -30.06
CA LEU A 389 -1.74 1.31 -30.35
C LEU A 389 -0.56 0.37 -30.07
N ASP A 390 0.51 0.47 -30.85
CA ASP A 390 1.81 -0.10 -30.48
C ASP A 390 2.61 0.91 -29.64
N GLU A 391 3.81 0.52 -29.20
CA GLU A 391 4.66 1.35 -28.35
C GLU A 391 5.10 2.65 -29.04
N ASP A 392 5.44 2.60 -30.33
CA ASP A 392 5.83 3.78 -31.10
C ASP A 392 4.66 4.77 -31.27
N ALA A 393 3.45 4.27 -31.50
CA ALA A 393 2.25 5.09 -31.56
C ALA A 393 1.89 5.69 -30.19
N LEU A 394 2.12 4.97 -29.09
CA LEU A 394 2.01 5.53 -27.75
C LEU A 394 2.99 6.68 -27.54
N LEU A 395 4.28 6.50 -27.87
CA LEU A 395 5.30 7.52 -27.74
C LEU A 395 4.96 8.79 -28.52
N LYS A 396 4.55 8.60 -29.78
CA LYS A 396 4.10 9.71 -30.63
C LYS A 396 2.89 10.43 -30.02
N ARG A 397 1.93 9.67 -29.49
CA ARG A 397 0.75 10.24 -28.84
C ARG A 397 1.10 11.02 -27.58
N LEU A 398 2.04 10.54 -26.77
CA LEU A 398 2.52 11.26 -25.58
C LEU A 398 3.24 12.56 -25.96
N ALA A 399 4.07 12.54 -27.02
CA ALA A 399 4.73 13.73 -27.55
C ALA A 399 3.74 14.78 -28.08
N GLU A 400 2.71 14.35 -28.83
CA GLU A 400 1.62 15.22 -29.32
C GLU A 400 0.86 15.90 -28.17
N LEU A 401 0.82 15.26 -27.01
CA LEU A 401 0.15 15.75 -25.81
C LEU A 401 1.09 16.49 -24.84
N GLY A 402 2.31 16.79 -25.26
CA GLY A 402 3.27 17.61 -24.51
C GLY A 402 4.01 16.89 -23.39
N VAL A 403 4.01 15.56 -23.36
CA VAL A 403 4.75 14.75 -22.38
C VAL A 403 6.11 14.37 -22.94
N ALA A 404 7.20 14.67 -22.21
CA ALA A 404 8.55 14.27 -22.60
C ALA A 404 8.66 12.74 -22.68
N VAL A 405 9.27 12.22 -23.74
CA VAL A 405 9.32 10.77 -24.08
C VAL A 405 10.74 10.22 -24.19
N ASP A 406 11.72 10.96 -23.66
CA ASP A 406 13.15 10.64 -23.70
C ASP A 406 13.51 9.33 -22.99
#